data_AF-A0A661F5I8-F1
#
_entry.id   AF-A0A661F5I8-F1
#
_cell.length_a   1.000
_cell.length_b   1.000
_cell.length_c   1.000
_cell.angle_alpha   90.00
_cell.angle_beta   90.00
_cell.angle_gamma   90.00
#
_symmetry.space_group_name_H-M   'P 1'
#
loop_
_entity.id
_entity.type
_entity.pdbx_description
1 polymer ?
#
loop_
_entity_poly.entity_id
_entity_poly.type
_entity_poly.pdbx_seq_one_letter_code
_entity_poly.pdbx_strand_id
1 'polypeptide(L)'
;MSIPQGLDAAKILSPKRNTTTATSVDELASEQLSHYGIDEQSDYGQALKDTVVNLYQAQSDMSRMWQITNDTISNLDKKDRIAYFNAKRFLSFQLAKILDELQNPFRKTAQSLEDSVTTQMAKGSYPLFDNITAIFSATPVIARTATYIFACTEWVDDAFQGKEMTHQIYSRLLNPTSISLANAIVDLEAGPYTADYMAWNFNSGMAAIDSLLANVMNYGDVLLVSRNIYGGVHQLLVDHYARKDKMNIKIEWFDGYTAEEFEVRFQQVKEKYQDRLNDEDKSYKLHVYIESPCNPHGYVLDLPEICKIAHQSGEHLVMLDSTLATPVLNKPLQRQDKIERPDYVMHSYTKDISGTGAVTSGVVIGEGYRMFIPKGSTSNGLSWSKCMFWDVYYIKGAFLDSDKAYDVLTGMKTLEQRMLAKTINTMVFANFLNSHEDFNVNSHAVADNKNSQLREKCLINGMPSSLFTIDMENAGISRDTFSRFFDGLEPGF
;
A
#
# COMPACT_ATOMS: atom_id res chain seq x y z
N MET A 1 -18.55 -1.78 0.62
CA MET A 1 -19.49 -0.71 1.03
C MET A 1 -20.55 -0.60 -0.06
N SER A 2 -21.84 -0.52 0.26
CA SER A 2 -22.90 -0.32 -0.74
C SER A 2 -22.81 1.07 -1.36
N ILE A 3 -22.84 1.17 -2.69
CA ILE A 3 -22.79 2.46 -3.40
C ILE A 3 -24.17 3.14 -3.22
N PRO A 4 -24.22 4.39 -2.72
CA PRO A 4 -25.48 5.13 -2.58
C PRO A 4 -26.19 5.31 -3.94
N GLN A 5 -27.53 5.29 -3.96
CA GLN A 5 -28.34 5.37 -5.18
C GLN A 5 -29.32 6.55 -5.14
N GLY A 6 -29.75 7.00 -6.33
CA GLY A 6 -30.80 7.99 -6.48
C GLY A 6 -30.44 9.30 -5.77
N LEU A 7 -31.35 9.77 -4.90
CA LEU A 7 -31.16 10.99 -4.12
C LEU A 7 -29.99 10.88 -3.13
N ASP A 8 -29.75 9.71 -2.53
CA ASP A 8 -28.67 9.55 -1.53
C ASP A 8 -27.29 9.70 -2.17
N ALA A 9 -27.15 9.33 -3.45
CA ALA A 9 -25.93 9.62 -4.20
C ALA A 9 -25.72 11.13 -4.41
N ALA A 10 -26.79 11.88 -4.67
CA ALA A 10 -26.75 13.33 -4.85
C ALA A 10 -26.46 14.07 -3.53
N LYS A 11 -27.00 13.59 -2.39
CA LYS A 11 -26.76 14.19 -1.05
C LYS A 11 -25.28 14.31 -0.71
N ILE A 12 -24.43 13.44 -1.24
CA ILE A 12 -22.96 13.48 -1.04
C ILE A 12 -22.38 14.85 -1.44
N LEU A 13 -22.94 15.48 -2.47
CA LEU A 13 -22.49 16.79 -2.97
C LEU A 13 -23.17 17.98 -2.29
N SER A 14 -24.20 17.76 -1.48
CA SER A 14 -24.89 18.84 -0.76
C SER A 14 -23.95 19.47 0.28
N PRO A 15 -24.01 20.80 0.49
CA PRO A 15 -23.28 21.42 1.61
C PRO A 15 -23.78 20.94 2.97
N LYS A 16 -25.03 20.45 3.07
CA LYS A 16 -25.62 19.92 4.32
C LYS A 16 -25.61 18.39 4.44
N ARG A 17 -25.09 17.66 3.45
CA ARG A 17 -24.93 16.19 3.39
C ARG A 17 -25.83 15.34 4.30
N ASN A 18 -25.41 15.15 5.57
CA ASN A 18 -26.04 14.25 6.54
C ASN A 18 -27.17 14.93 7.31
N THR A 19 -27.15 16.26 7.38
CA THR A 19 -28.15 17.09 8.06
C THR A 19 -29.24 17.62 7.13
N THR A 20 -29.14 17.33 5.82
CA THR A 20 -30.17 17.69 4.84
C THR A 20 -31.51 17.03 5.15
N THR A 21 -32.59 17.80 5.01
CA THR A 21 -33.96 17.30 5.07
C THR A 21 -34.61 17.23 3.68
N ALA A 22 -33.86 17.53 2.62
CA ALA A 22 -34.36 17.54 1.26
C ALA A 22 -34.73 16.14 0.78
N THR A 23 -35.84 16.06 0.06
CA THR A 23 -36.44 14.83 -0.47
C THR A 23 -36.38 14.75 -1.99
N SER A 24 -35.86 15.78 -2.66
CA SER A 24 -35.65 15.82 -4.11
C SER A 24 -34.35 16.55 -4.48
N VAL A 25 -33.90 16.35 -5.72
CA VAL A 25 -32.71 17.05 -6.27
C VAL A 25 -32.94 18.56 -6.36
N ASP A 26 -34.16 18.99 -6.68
CA ASP A 26 -34.53 20.41 -6.72
C ASP A 26 -34.48 21.05 -5.32
N GLU A 27 -35.03 20.35 -4.32
CA GLU A 27 -34.95 20.78 -2.92
C GLU A 27 -33.50 20.85 -2.43
N LEU A 28 -32.64 19.90 -2.82
CA LEU A 28 -31.21 19.96 -2.49
C LEU A 28 -30.55 21.20 -3.11
N ALA A 29 -30.89 21.55 -4.36
CA ALA A 29 -30.32 22.71 -5.03
C ALA A 29 -30.78 24.01 -4.35
N SER A 30 -32.08 24.16 -4.07
CA SER A 30 -32.62 25.29 -3.31
C SER A 30 -32.03 25.38 -1.89
N GLU A 31 -31.80 24.25 -1.23
CA GLU A 31 -31.13 24.20 0.07
C GLU A 31 -29.68 24.71 -0.03
N GLN A 32 -28.94 24.34 -1.09
CA GLN A 32 -27.58 24.83 -1.31
C GLN A 32 -27.56 26.36 -1.51
N LEU A 33 -28.46 26.92 -2.32
CA LEU A 33 -28.55 28.37 -2.51
C LEU A 33 -28.81 29.08 -1.19
N SER A 34 -29.79 28.57 -0.43
CA SER A 34 -30.14 29.09 0.89
C SER A 34 -28.97 29.03 1.87
N HIS A 35 -28.18 27.95 1.86
CA HIS A 35 -26.99 27.77 2.71
C HIS A 35 -25.95 28.87 2.50
N TYR A 36 -25.76 29.32 1.26
CA TYR A 36 -24.81 30.39 0.93
C TYR A 36 -25.45 31.79 0.87
N GLY A 37 -26.72 31.93 1.25
CA GLY A 37 -27.43 33.21 1.26
C GLY A 37 -27.69 33.79 -0.13
N ILE A 38 -27.83 32.93 -1.14
CA ILE A 38 -28.06 33.33 -2.54
C ILE A 38 -29.57 33.36 -2.79
N ASP A 39 -30.07 34.50 -3.30
CA ASP A 39 -31.47 34.62 -3.73
C ASP A 39 -31.72 33.80 -4.99
N GLU A 40 -32.56 32.76 -4.86
CA GLU A 40 -32.97 31.86 -5.94
C GLU A 40 -33.67 32.58 -7.09
N GLN A 41 -34.33 33.72 -6.83
CA GLN A 41 -35.05 34.46 -7.86
C GLN A 41 -34.15 35.43 -8.66
N SER A 42 -32.90 35.63 -8.22
CA SER A 42 -31.93 36.43 -8.98
C SER A 42 -31.44 35.68 -10.23
N ASP A 43 -31.00 36.40 -11.26
CA ASP A 43 -30.43 35.79 -12.48
C ASP A 43 -29.28 34.82 -12.15
N TYR A 44 -28.43 35.19 -11.17
CA TYR A 44 -27.34 34.34 -10.70
C TYR A 44 -27.86 33.12 -9.93
N GLY A 45 -28.88 33.30 -9.08
CA GLY A 45 -29.53 32.23 -8.34
C GLY A 45 -30.14 31.18 -9.25
N GLN A 46 -30.92 31.59 -10.24
CA GLN A 46 -31.53 30.66 -11.21
C GLN A 46 -30.45 29.88 -11.99
N ALA A 47 -29.44 30.58 -12.53
CA ALA A 47 -28.34 29.94 -13.24
C ALA A 47 -27.55 28.96 -12.35
N LEU A 48 -27.31 29.32 -11.09
CA LEU A 48 -26.65 28.44 -10.12
C LEU A 48 -27.52 27.22 -9.80
N LYS A 49 -28.82 27.40 -9.56
CA LYS A 49 -29.75 26.31 -9.25
C LYS A 49 -29.78 25.28 -10.38
N ASP A 50 -29.95 25.73 -11.63
CA ASP A 50 -29.95 24.86 -12.80
C ASP A 50 -28.65 24.07 -12.92
N THR A 51 -27.51 24.72 -12.69
CA THR A 51 -26.19 24.07 -12.71
C THR A 51 -26.08 23.00 -11.61
N VAL A 52 -26.52 23.32 -10.39
CA VAL A 52 -26.46 22.41 -9.23
C VAL A 52 -27.35 21.19 -9.43
N VAL A 53 -28.58 21.37 -9.93
CA VAL A 53 -29.48 20.26 -10.27
C VAL A 53 -28.82 19.29 -11.25
N ASN A 54 -28.18 19.82 -12.31
CA ASN A 54 -27.47 18.99 -13.29
C ASN A 54 -26.27 18.25 -12.67
N LEU A 55 -25.51 18.89 -11.79
CA LEU A 55 -24.38 18.25 -11.09
C LEU A 55 -24.84 17.11 -10.16
N TYR A 56 -25.93 17.34 -9.42
CA TYR A 56 -26.51 16.33 -8.54
C TYR A 56 -27.07 15.14 -9.32
N GLN A 57 -27.72 15.40 -10.45
CA GLN A 57 -28.19 14.34 -11.35
C GLN A 57 -27.01 13.56 -11.95
N ALA A 58 -25.98 14.26 -12.42
CA ALA A 58 -24.76 13.65 -12.95
C ALA A 58 -24.07 12.76 -11.89
N GLN A 59 -24.02 13.18 -10.63
CA GLN A 59 -23.51 12.36 -9.54
C GLN A 59 -24.31 11.07 -9.35
N SER A 60 -25.64 11.16 -9.38
CA SER A 60 -26.50 9.98 -9.29
C SER A 60 -26.23 8.98 -10.43
N ASP A 61 -26.08 9.50 -11.66
CA ASP A 61 -25.75 8.70 -12.84
C ASP A 61 -24.34 8.11 -12.78
N MET A 62 -23.35 8.85 -12.26
CA MET A 62 -21.98 8.35 -12.03
C MET A 62 -21.97 7.20 -11.01
N SER A 63 -22.69 7.33 -9.89
CA SER A 63 -22.86 6.26 -8.90
C SER A 63 -23.48 5.01 -9.52
N ARG A 64 -24.51 5.16 -10.36
CA ARG A 64 -25.11 4.05 -11.10
C ARG A 64 -24.12 3.39 -12.07
N MET A 65 -23.36 4.19 -12.82
CA MET A 65 -22.33 3.69 -13.74
C MET A 65 -21.22 2.92 -12.99
N TRP A 66 -20.82 3.41 -11.81
CA TRP A 66 -19.84 2.72 -10.97
C TRP A 66 -20.33 1.34 -10.57
N GLN A 67 -21.57 1.23 -10.09
CA GLN A 67 -22.16 -0.05 -9.71
C GLN A 67 -22.21 -1.03 -10.90
N ILE A 68 -22.75 -0.59 -12.04
CA ILE A 68 -22.79 -1.43 -13.26
C ILE A 68 -21.39 -1.90 -13.64
N THR A 69 -20.38 -1.04 -13.53
CA THR A 69 -19.00 -1.43 -13.82
C THR A 69 -18.52 -2.51 -12.88
N ASN A 70 -18.68 -2.34 -11.56
CA ASN A 70 -18.23 -3.33 -10.59
C ASN A 70 -18.90 -4.69 -10.80
N ASP A 71 -20.20 -4.69 -11.11
CA ASP A 71 -20.97 -5.91 -11.31
C ASP A 71 -20.59 -6.66 -12.61
N THR A 72 -20.02 -5.96 -13.60
CA THR A 72 -19.76 -6.51 -14.94
C THR A 72 -18.29 -6.71 -15.28
N ILE A 73 -17.37 -5.94 -14.69
CA ILE A 73 -15.98 -5.82 -15.18
C ILE A 73 -15.20 -7.14 -15.19
N SER A 74 -15.46 -8.03 -14.23
CA SER A 74 -14.82 -9.35 -14.15
C SER A 74 -15.16 -10.25 -15.34
N ASN A 75 -16.35 -10.08 -15.92
CA ASN A 75 -16.89 -10.90 -17.00
C ASN A 75 -16.65 -10.29 -18.40
N LEU A 76 -16.23 -9.02 -18.50
CA LEU A 76 -15.96 -8.36 -19.77
C LEU A 76 -14.66 -8.86 -20.41
N ASP A 77 -14.62 -8.90 -21.75
CA ASP A 77 -13.39 -9.15 -22.49
C ASP A 77 -12.43 -7.94 -22.43
N LYS A 78 -11.18 -8.11 -22.90
CA LYS A 78 -10.17 -7.05 -22.88
C LYS A 78 -10.56 -5.83 -23.73
N LYS A 79 -11.24 -6.04 -24.86
CA LYS A 79 -11.62 -4.98 -25.79
C LYS A 79 -12.66 -4.07 -25.16
N ASP A 80 -13.67 -4.63 -24.52
CA ASP A 80 -14.74 -3.90 -23.86
C ASP A 80 -14.22 -3.17 -22.61
N ARG A 81 -13.32 -3.78 -21.84
CA ARG A 81 -12.63 -3.08 -20.73
C ARG A 81 -11.89 -1.82 -21.19
N ILE A 82 -11.18 -1.91 -22.33
CA ILE A 82 -10.48 -0.76 -22.93
C ILE A 82 -11.48 0.29 -23.42
N ALA A 83 -12.58 -0.12 -24.05
CA ALA A 83 -13.62 0.80 -24.50
C ALA A 83 -14.25 1.56 -23.32
N TYR A 84 -14.59 0.84 -22.23
CA TYR A 84 -15.15 1.43 -21.02
C TYR A 84 -14.16 2.40 -20.35
N PHE A 85 -12.89 2.02 -20.28
CA PHE A 85 -11.83 2.92 -19.81
C PHE A 85 -11.75 4.20 -20.65
N ASN A 86 -11.73 4.09 -21.98
CA ASN A 86 -11.64 5.24 -22.87
C ASN A 86 -12.87 6.16 -22.80
N ALA A 87 -14.07 5.58 -22.67
CA ALA A 87 -15.30 6.34 -22.49
C ALA A 87 -15.28 7.14 -21.18
N LYS A 88 -14.88 6.52 -20.08
CA LYS A 88 -14.71 7.20 -18.78
C LYS A 88 -13.62 8.27 -18.84
N ARG A 89 -12.49 7.97 -19.48
CA ARG A 89 -11.42 8.95 -19.70
C ARG A 89 -11.92 10.18 -20.46
N PHE A 90 -12.72 9.98 -21.51
CA PHE A 90 -13.31 11.08 -22.28
C PHE A 90 -14.27 11.92 -21.42
N LEU A 91 -15.12 11.29 -20.61
CA LEU A 91 -15.97 11.98 -19.63
C LEU A 91 -15.13 12.80 -18.65
N SER A 92 -13.99 12.29 -18.16
CA SER A 92 -13.09 13.04 -17.29
C SER A 92 -12.54 14.31 -17.98
N PHE A 93 -12.19 14.24 -19.26
CA PHE A 93 -11.77 15.43 -20.01
C PHE A 93 -12.91 16.44 -20.19
N GLN A 94 -14.15 15.99 -20.41
CA GLN A 94 -15.31 16.88 -20.50
C GLN A 94 -15.59 17.57 -19.15
N LEU A 95 -15.56 16.83 -18.04
CA LEU A 95 -15.72 17.38 -16.70
C LEU A 95 -14.60 18.38 -16.37
N ALA A 96 -13.36 18.06 -16.73
CA ALA A 96 -12.25 18.95 -16.49
C ALA A 96 -12.30 20.21 -17.38
N LYS A 97 -12.89 20.12 -18.58
CA LYS A 97 -13.19 21.31 -19.39
C LYS A 97 -14.30 22.18 -18.79
N ILE A 98 -15.36 21.57 -18.26
CA ILE A 98 -16.39 22.28 -17.50
C ILE A 98 -15.75 23.00 -16.29
N LEU A 99 -14.82 22.33 -15.60
CA LEU A 99 -14.09 22.92 -14.49
C LEU A 99 -13.21 24.11 -14.93
N ASP A 100 -12.50 24.01 -16.04
CA ASP A 100 -11.73 25.12 -16.63
C ASP A 100 -12.62 26.33 -16.97
N GLU A 101 -13.79 26.08 -17.57
CA GLU A 101 -14.77 27.11 -17.90
C GLU A 101 -15.34 27.80 -16.65
N LEU A 102 -15.61 27.04 -15.58
CA LEU A 102 -16.09 27.56 -14.28
C LEU A 102 -15.08 28.49 -13.61
N GLN A 103 -13.78 28.26 -13.80
CA GLN A 103 -12.76 28.96 -13.04
C GLN A 103 -12.38 30.33 -13.59
N ASN A 104 -12.58 30.56 -14.89
CA ASN A 104 -12.35 31.86 -15.51
C ASN A 104 -13.11 33.01 -14.83
N PRO A 105 -14.43 32.92 -14.58
CA PRO A 105 -15.13 33.94 -13.80
C PRO A 105 -14.74 33.89 -12.31
N PHE A 106 -14.43 32.71 -11.77
CA PHE A 106 -14.08 32.56 -10.35
C PHE A 106 -12.84 33.35 -9.95
N ARG A 107 -11.79 33.35 -10.79
CA ARG A 107 -10.60 34.19 -10.59
C ARG A 107 -10.94 35.67 -10.50
N LYS A 108 -11.84 36.16 -11.37
CA LYS A 108 -12.28 37.56 -11.36
C LYS A 108 -13.06 37.89 -10.08
N THR A 109 -13.94 37.00 -9.64
CA THR A 109 -14.68 37.16 -8.37
C THR A 109 -13.74 37.20 -7.17
N ALA A 110 -12.70 36.35 -7.14
CA ALA A 110 -11.71 36.39 -6.07
C ALA A 110 -10.92 37.71 -6.05
N GLN A 111 -10.57 38.22 -7.23
CA GLN A 111 -9.87 39.50 -7.38
C GLN A 111 -10.72 40.71 -6.98
N SER A 112 -12.05 40.66 -7.11
CA SER A 112 -12.94 41.76 -6.76
C SER A 112 -13.19 41.93 -5.25
N LEU A 113 -12.64 41.05 -4.41
CA LEU A 113 -12.79 41.14 -2.94
C LEU A 113 -11.92 42.24 -2.28
N GLU A 114 -11.22 43.06 -3.07
CA GLU A 114 -10.47 44.26 -2.66
C GLU A 114 -9.51 44.05 -1.47
N ASP A 115 -8.86 42.89 -1.40
CA ASP A 115 -7.80 42.63 -0.41
C ASP A 115 -6.65 43.65 -0.53
N SER A 116 -6.10 44.10 0.60
CA SER A 116 -4.88 44.92 0.60
C SER A 116 -3.70 44.17 -0.06
N VAL A 117 -2.73 44.89 -0.62
CA VAL A 117 -1.53 44.29 -1.24
C VAL A 117 -0.80 43.36 -0.26
N THR A 118 -0.69 43.74 1.01
CA THR A 118 -0.10 42.91 2.07
C THR A 118 -0.88 41.60 2.24
N THR A 119 -2.22 41.65 2.21
CA THR A 119 -3.09 40.48 2.31
C THR A 119 -2.95 39.58 1.08
N GLN A 120 -2.89 40.15 -0.12
CA GLN A 120 -2.70 39.40 -1.36
C GLN A 120 -1.35 38.68 -1.39
N MET A 121 -0.28 39.34 -0.95
CA MET A 121 1.06 38.73 -0.84
C MET A 121 1.09 37.57 0.18
N ALA A 122 0.36 37.71 1.29
CA ALA A 122 0.26 36.65 2.29
C ALA A 122 -0.57 35.44 1.81
N LYS A 123 -1.63 35.69 1.03
CA LYS A 123 -2.52 34.63 0.49
C LYS A 123 -1.91 33.92 -0.73
N GLY A 124 -1.12 34.61 -1.55
CA GLY A 124 -0.48 34.06 -2.75
C GLY A 124 -1.46 33.66 -3.86
N SER A 125 -1.01 32.79 -4.77
CA SER A 125 -1.84 32.18 -5.82
C SER A 125 -2.87 31.23 -5.21
N TYR A 126 -4.07 31.15 -5.78
CA TYR A 126 -5.14 30.30 -5.28
C TYR A 126 -5.21 28.98 -6.06
N PRO A 127 -4.93 27.82 -5.43
CA PRO A 127 -4.77 26.56 -6.16
C PRO A 127 -5.99 26.15 -6.99
N LEU A 128 -7.22 26.50 -6.56
CA LEU A 128 -8.44 26.09 -7.26
C LEU A 128 -8.53 26.62 -8.69
N PHE A 129 -7.92 27.76 -9.02
CA PHE A 129 -7.93 28.30 -10.39
C PHE A 129 -6.55 28.51 -11.01
N ASP A 130 -5.47 28.26 -10.24
CA ASP A 130 -4.09 28.40 -10.70
C ASP A 130 -3.41 27.06 -11.05
N ASN A 131 -3.95 25.90 -10.62
CA ASN A 131 -3.30 24.59 -10.76
C ASN A 131 -4.13 23.52 -11.51
N ILE A 132 -5.04 23.90 -12.40
CA ILE A 132 -5.91 22.96 -13.16
C ILE A 132 -5.11 21.93 -13.95
N THR A 133 -3.98 22.35 -14.53
CA THR A 133 -3.14 21.49 -15.36
C THR A 133 -2.64 20.25 -14.61
N ALA A 134 -2.60 20.27 -13.28
CA ALA A 134 -2.32 19.09 -12.46
C ALA A 134 -3.33 17.95 -12.70
N ILE A 135 -4.61 18.28 -12.95
CA ILE A 135 -5.70 17.33 -13.25
C ILE A 135 -5.47 16.64 -14.61
N PHE A 136 -4.81 17.34 -15.55
CA PHE A 136 -4.51 16.85 -16.89
C PHE A 136 -3.11 16.26 -17.04
N SER A 137 -2.36 16.12 -15.93
CA SER A 137 -0.99 15.62 -15.98
C SER A 137 -0.94 14.16 -16.41
N ALA A 138 -0.02 13.82 -17.32
CA ALA A 138 0.21 12.44 -17.76
C ALA A 138 0.88 11.56 -16.69
N THR A 139 1.50 12.18 -15.69
CA THR A 139 2.12 11.52 -14.53
C THR A 139 1.55 12.07 -13.23
N PRO A 140 1.55 11.29 -12.14
CA PRO A 140 1.16 11.82 -10.83
C PRO A 140 1.91 13.10 -10.50
N VAL A 141 1.18 14.12 -10.04
CA VAL A 141 1.78 15.38 -9.58
C VAL A 141 2.33 15.22 -8.17
N ILE A 142 3.37 15.99 -7.85
CA ILE A 142 3.91 16.07 -6.50
C ILE A 142 3.08 17.06 -5.70
N ALA A 143 2.25 16.57 -4.80
CA ALA A 143 1.39 17.39 -3.93
C ALA A 143 2.18 17.83 -2.68
N ARG A 144 3.04 18.84 -2.84
CA ARG A 144 3.78 19.47 -1.73
C ARG A 144 2.90 20.41 -0.91
N THR A 145 1.99 19.83 -0.14
CA THR A 145 1.11 20.58 0.77
C THR A 145 0.99 19.87 2.11
N ALA A 146 0.74 20.64 3.17
CA ALA A 146 0.40 20.09 4.48
C ALA A 146 -1.11 19.91 4.65
N THR A 147 -1.91 20.90 4.22
CA THR A 147 -3.37 20.97 4.41
C THR A 147 -4.11 21.01 3.07
N TYR A 148 -5.41 20.70 3.12
CA TYR A 148 -6.30 20.72 1.97
C TYR A 148 -7.51 21.63 2.25
N ILE A 149 -8.11 22.15 1.17
CA ILE A 149 -9.25 23.06 1.22
C ILE A 149 -10.54 22.23 1.16
N PHE A 150 -11.56 22.63 1.92
CA PHE A 150 -12.89 22.00 1.94
C PHE A 150 -13.95 22.91 1.33
N ALA A 151 -15.00 22.32 0.75
CA ALA A 151 -16.09 23.07 0.13
C ALA A 151 -16.99 23.77 1.16
N CYS A 152 -17.24 23.14 2.32
CA CYS A 152 -18.00 23.71 3.43
C CYS A 152 -17.59 23.08 4.77
N THR A 153 -18.13 23.59 5.88
CA THR A 153 -17.82 23.13 7.23
C THR A 153 -18.27 21.71 7.54
N GLU A 154 -19.42 21.27 7.01
CA GLU A 154 -19.89 19.89 7.26
C GLU A 154 -18.95 18.85 6.64
N TRP A 155 -18.29 19.18 5.52
CA TRP A 155 -17.30 18.30 4.89
C TRP A 155 -16.03 18.17 5.74
N VAL A 156 -15.68 19.23 6.48
CA VAL A 156 -14.59 19.20 7.47
C VAL A 156 -14.92 18.20 8.57
N ASP A 157 -16.13 18.30 9.14
CA ASP A 157 -16.58 17.40 10.21
C ASP A 157 -16.56 15.93 9.77
N ASP A 158 -17.08 15.63 8.57
CA ASP A 158 -17.07 14.28 8.01
C ASP A 158 -15.65 13.75 7.81
N ALA A 159 -14.73 14.60 7.35
CA ALA A 159 -13.34 14.22 7.17
C ALA A 159 -12.68 13.85 8.52
N PHE A 160 -12.85 14.67 9.56
CA PHE A 160 -12.32 14.38 10.90
C PHE A 160 -13.00 13.19 11.59
N GLN A 161 -14.23 12.88 11.18
CA GLN A 161 -14.94 11.66 11.58
C GLN A 161 -14.60 10.46 10.68
N GLY A 162 -13.74 10.61 9.67
CA GLY A 162 -13.36 9.51 8.78
C GLY A 162 -14.54 8.85 8.08
N LYS A 163 -15.61 9.62 7.81
CA LYS A 163 -16.82 9.16 7.14
C LYS A 163 -16.66 9.03 5.63
N GLU A 164 -15.57 9.56 5.09
CA GLU A 164 -15.28 9.56 3.66
C GLU A 164 -13.81 9.33 3.37
N MET A 165 -13.52 8.31 2.56
CA MET A 165 -12.14 7.87 2.28
C MET A 165 -11.33 8.84 1.43
N THR A 166 -12.01 9.71 0.66
CA THR A 166 -11.38 10.62 -0.32
C THR A 166 -11.04 11.99 0.26
N HIS A 167 -11.56 12.35 1.44
CA HIS A 167 -11.33 13.65 2.04
C HIS A 167 -9.93 13.74 2.66
N GLN A 168 -9.04 14.39 1.92
CA GLN A 168 -7.73 14.77 2.39
C GLN A 168 -7.89 15.92 3.39
N ILE A 169 -7.39 15.76 4.61
CA ILE A 169 -7.40 16.81 5.64
C ILE A 169 -6.01 17.39 5.81
N TYR A 170 -5.06 16.48 5.94
CA TYR A 170 -3.68 16.77 6.27
C TYR A 170 -2.81 15.69 5.65
N SER A 171 -1.68 16.06 5.05
CA SER A 171 -0.82 15.11 4.30
C SER A 171 -0.23 13.99 5.16
N ARG A 172 -0.21 14.17 6.48
CA ARG A 172 0.08 13.08 7.44
C ARG A 172 -0.91 11.93 7.33
N LEU A 173 -2.14 12.20 6.91
CA LEU A 173 -3.23 11.23 6.82
C LEU A 173 -3.36 10.71 5.41
N LEU A 174 -3.51 11.62 4.45
CA LEU A 174 -3.75 11.30 3.05
C LEU A 174 -3.05 12.35 2.19
N ASN A 175 -2.19 11.90 1.29
CA ASN A 175 -1.54 12.73 0.29
C ASN A 175 -1.75 12.10 -1.11
N PRO A 176 -2.25 12.84 -2.11
CA PRO A 176 -2.57 12.27 -3.42
C PRO A 176 -1.40 11.57 -4.11
N THR A 177 -0.17 12.08 -3.95
CA THR A 177 1.03 11.46 -4.53
C THR A 177 1.34 10.13 -3.84
N SER A 178 1.23 10.07 -2.52
CA SER A 178 1.39 8.83 -1.74
C SER A 178 0.28 7.81 -2.04
N ILE A 179 -0.98 8.25 -2.18
CA ILE A 179 -2.10 7.38 -2.58
C ILE A 179 -1.90 6.82 -3.98
N SER A 180 -1.37 7.62 -4.92
CA SER A 180 -1.02 7.12 -6.26
C SER A 180 0.02 5.99 -6.18
N LEU A 181 1.02 6.11 -5.31
CA LEU A 181 1.99 5.05 -5.05
C LEU A 181 1.35 3.81 -4.39
N ALA A 182 0.50 4.00 -3.38
CA ALA A 182 -0.20 2.91 -2.71
C ALA A 182 -1.07 2.11 -3.70
N ASN A 183 -1.84 2.78 -4.55
CA ASN A 183 -2.65 2.10 -5.57
C ASN A 183 -1.77 1.38 -6.59
N ALA A 184 -0.70 2.03 -7.07
CA ALA A 184 0.20 1.43 -8.06
C ALA A 184 0.84 0.14 -7.56
N ILE A 185 1.27 0.06 -6.28
CA ILE A 185 1.85 -1.18 -5.75
C ILE A 185 0.79 -2.25 -5.54
N VAL A 186 -0.42 -1.89 -5.09
CA VAL A 186 -1.52 -2.86 -4.90
C VAL A 186 -1.92 -3.47 -6.23
N ASP A 187 -1.97 -2.68 -7.30
CA ASP A 187 -2.26 -3.17 -8.65
C ASP A 187 -1.23 -4.20 -9.13
N LEU A 188 0.06 -3.99 -8.81
CA LEU A 188 1.13 -4.93 -9.16
C LEU A 188 1.08 -6.22 -8.33
N GLU A 189 0.83 -6.11 -7.02
CA GLU A 189 0.85 -7.22 -6.08
C GLU A 189 -0.44 -8.05 -6.11
N ALA A 190 -1.61 -7.41 -6.08
CA ALA A 190 -2.90 -8.09 -5.97
C ALA A 190 -3.59 -8.35 -7.31
N GLY A 191 -3.22 -7.63 -8.39
CA GLY A 191 -3.70 -7.89 -9.74
C GLY A 191 -5.23 -7.99 -9.83
N PRO A 192 -5.81 -9.14 -10.24
CA PRO A 192 -7.27 -9.32 -10.28
C PRO A 192 -8.01 -9.07 -8.96
N TYR A 193 -7.30 -9.16 -7.82
CA TYR A 193 -7.86 -8.98 -6.48
C TYR A 193 -7.60 -7.57 -5.90
N THR A 194 -7.12 -6.60 -6.70
CA THR A 194 -6.78 -5.23 -6.23
C THR A 194 -7.90 -4.56 -5.41
N ALA A 195 -9.17 -4.83 -5.71
CA ALA A 195 -10.31 -4.29 -4.99
C ALA A 195 -10.41 -4.72 -3.51
N ASP A 196 -9.76 -5.83 -3.13
CA ASP A 196 -9.80 -6.37 -1.76
C ASP A 196 -8.66 -5.84 -0.88
N TYR A 197 -7.65 -5.18 -1.48
CA TYR A 197 -6.41 -4.79 -0.80
C TYR A 197 -6.22 -3.28 -0.78
N MET A 198 -5.49 -2.80 0.23
CA MET A 198 -5.05 -1.42 0.36
C MET A 198 -3.60 -1.40 0.86
N ALA A 199 -2.96 -0.25 0.75
CA ALA A 199 -1.59 -0.07 1.19
C ALA A 199 -1.35 1.26 1.91
N TRP A 200 -0.43 1.24 2.87
CA TRP A 200 0.09 2.43 3.53
C TRP A 200 1.60 2.53 3.30
N ASN A 201 2.07 3.71 2.90
CA ASN A 201 3.47 3.96 2.59
C ASN A 201 4.19 4.65 3.76
N PHE A 202 5.42 4.24 4.02
CA PHE A 202 6.22 4.62 5.18
C PHE A 202 7.59 5.18 4.76
N ASN A 203 8.22 5.93 5.65
CA ASN A 203 9.53 6.56 5.43
C ASN A 203 10.72 5.58 5.29
N SER A 204 10.54 4.29 5.53
CA SER A 204 11.55 3.25 5.30
C SER A 204 10.90 1.85 5.34
N GLY A 205 11.60 0.83 4.86
CA GLY A 205 11.18 -0.57 5.05
C GLY A 205 11.06 -0.95 6.53
N MET A 206 12.01 -0.52 7.37
CA MET A 206 11.94 -0.76 8.82
C MET A 206 10.76 -0.06 9.49
N ALA A 207 10.38 1.14 9.01
CA ALA A 207 9.19 1.83 9.51
C ALA A 207 7.89 1.12 9.11
N ALA A 208 7.85 0.52 7.92
CA ALA A 208 6.73 -0.33 7.49
C ALA A 208 6.61 -1.58 8.37
N ILE A 209 7.72 -2.28 8.60
CA ILE A 209 7.77 -3.49 9.44
C ILE A 209 7.41 -3.17 10.90
N ASP A 210 8.00 -2.13 11.50
CA ASP A 210 7.63 -1.70 12.86
C ASP A 210 6.16 -1.31 12.95
N SER A 211 5.62 -0.64 11.93
CA SER A 211 4.21 -0.24 11.91
C SER A 211 3.28 -1.44 11.83
N LEU A 212 3.62 -2.47 11.03
CA LEU A 212 2.86 -3.70 10.99
C LEU A 212 2.92 -4.46 12.32
N LEU A 213 4.12 -4.64 12.87
CA LEU A 213 4.30 -5.33 14.16
C LEU A 213 3.55 -4.61 15.28
N ALA A 214 3.60 -3.28 15.32
CA ALA A 214 2.87 -2.48 16.30
C ALA A 214 1.34 -2.58 16.16
N ASN A 215 0.82 -2.80 14.94
CA ASN A 215 -0.62 -2.97 14.70
C ASN A 215 -1.11 -4.40 15.01
N VAL A 216 -0.28 -5.40 14.72
CA VAL A 216 -0.65 -6.82 14.83
C VAL A 216 -0.37 -7.39 16.22
N MET A 217 0.77 -7.05 16.81
CA MET A 217 1.28 -7.71 18.02
C MET A 217 0.83 -7.00 19.30
N ASN A 218 0.37 -7.77 20.28
CA ASN A 218 0.06 -7.30 21.63
C ASN A 218 1.14 -7.76 22.63
N TYR A 219 1.12 -7.15 23.82
CA TYR A 219 2.05 -7.52 24.88
C TYR A 219 1.99 -9.01 25.19
N GLY A 220 3.13 -9.69 25.08
CA GLY A 220 3.29 -11.09 25.47
C GLY A 220 2.84 -12.12 24.43
N ASP A 221 2.43 -11.69 23.23
CA ASP A 221 2.14 -12.58 22.09
C ASP A 221 3.35 -13.41 21.69
N VAL A 222 3.11 -14.45 20.88
CA VAL A 222 4.13 -15.35 20.33
C VAL A 222 4.31 -15.06 18.85
N LEU A 223 5.56 -14.97 18.40
CA LEU A 223 5.91 -14.76 16.99
C LEU A 223 6.86 -15.87 16.53
N LEU A 224 6.42 -16.65 15.55
CA LEU A 224 7.28 -17.59 14.82
C LEU A 224 7.92 -16.87 13.63
N VAL A 225 9.25 -16.85 13.58
CA VAL A 225 10.02 -16.04 12.63
C VAL A 225 10.93 -16.94 11.81
N SER A 226 10.99 -16.78 10.49
CA SER A 226 12.03 -17.45 9.68
C SER A 226 13.43 -17.06 10.15
N ARG A 227 14.37 -18.01 10.15
CA ARG A 227 15.74 -17.79 10.63
C ARG A 227 16.48 -16.75 9.79
N ASN A 228 16.26 -16.79 8.49
CA ASN A 228 16.90 -15.92 7.52
C ASN A 228 15.99 -14.73 7.23
N ILE A 229 16.25 -13.64 7.95
CA ILE A 229 15.60 -12.35 7.79
C ILE A 229 16.67 -11.26 7.81
N TYR A 230 16.33 -10.08 7.32
CA TYR A 230 17.19 -8.92 7.39
C TYR A 230 17.65 -8.65 8.83
N GLY A 231 18.96 -8.45 9.03
CA GLY A 231 19.55 -8.24 10.36
C GLY A 231 18.92 -7.08 11.15
N GLY A 232 18.44 -6.03 10.46
CA GLY A 232 17.70 -4.95 11.12
C GLY A 232 16.36 -5.40 11.71
N VAL A 233 15.67 -6.34 11.07
CA VAL A 233 14.44 -6.95 11.61
C VAL A 233 14.78 -7.83 12.80
N HIS A 234 15.84 -8.65 12.71
CA HIS A 234 16.32 -9.42 13.86
C HIS A 234 16.58 -8.51 15.07
N GLN A 235 17.29 -7.40 14.88
CA GLN A 235 17.56 -6.43 15.96
C GLN A 235 16.26 -5.82 16.50
N LEU A 236 15.35 -5.37 15.63
CA LEU A 236 14.06 -4.82 16.06
C LEU A 236 13.28 -5.82 16.92
N LEU A 237 13.22 -7.08 16.50
CA LEU A 237 12.51 -8.12 17.21
C LEU A 237 13.16 -8.41 18.57
N VAL A 238 14.46 -8.65 18.63
CA VAL A 238 15.16 -9.05 19.86
C VAL A 238 15.35 -7.89 20.83
N ASP A 239 15.80 -6.73 20.35
CA ASP A 239 16.20 -5.60 21.19
C ASP A 239 15.07 -4.62 21.49
N HIS A 240 13.91 -4.77 20.86
CA HIS A 240 12.74 -3.95 21.14
C HIS A 240 11.52 -4.80 21.52
N TYR A 241 11.04 -5.67 20.63
CA TYR A 241 9.77 -6.38 20.86
C TYR A 241 9.87 -7.49 21.92
N ALA A 242 10.97 -8.25 21.98
CA ALA A 242 11.13 -9.35 22.94
C ALA A 242 11.46 -8.90 24.37
N ARG A 243 11.87 -7.64 24.54
CA ARG A 243 12.22 -7.09 25.85
C ARG A 243 11.04 -7.16 26.82
N LYS A 244 11.31 -7.67 28.02
CA LYS A 244 10.29 -7.85 29.08
C LYS A 244 9.64 -6.54 29.54
N ASP A 245 10.40 -5.44 29.49
CA ASP A 245 9.97 -4.08 29.85
C ASP A 245 9.35 -3.31 28.67
N LYS A 246 9.17 -3.97 27.51
CA LYS A 246 8.49 -3.45 26.31
C LYS A 246 7.31 -4.35 25.96
N MET A 247 7.30 -4.96 24.78
CA MET A 247 6.19 -5.81 24.32
C MET A 247 6.28 -7.25 24.83
N ASN A 248 7.43 -7.67 25.38
CA ASN A 248 7.63 -9.01 25.95
C ASN A 248 7.24 -10.16 25.01
N ILE A 249 7.34 -9.95 23.69
CA ILE A 249 6.99 -10.92 22.66
C ILE A 249 7.85 -12.17 22.81
N LYS A 250 7.24 -13.35 22.67
CA LYS A 250 7.94 -14.64 22.66
C LYS A 250 8.34 -14.95 21.23
N ILE A 251 9.62 -14.78 20.92
CA ILE A 251 10.16 -15.09 19.60
C ILE A 251 10.56 -16.55 19.55
N GLU A 252 10.04 -17.27 18.57
CA GLU A 252 10.48 -18.61 18.19
C GLU A 252 11.03 -18.56 16.77
N TRP A 253 12.15 -19.25 16.54
CA TRP A 253 12.78 -19.28 15.22
C TRP A 253 12.42 -20.55 14.46
N PHE A 254 12.17 -20.40 13.16
CA PHE A 254 12.00 -21.47 12.18
C PHE A 254 13.23 -21.52 11.27
N ASP A 255 14.03 -22.58 11.40
CA ASP A 255 15.23 -22.82 10.59
C ASP A 255 14.94 -23.89 9.54
N GLY A 256 14.32 -23.47 8.44
CA GLY A 256 13.90 -24.34 7.35
C GLY A 256 13.30 -23.53 6.20
N TYR A 257 12.95 -24.23 5.12
CA TYR A 257 12.39 -23.61 3.91
C TYR A 257 11.14 -24.31 3.41
N THR A 258 10.93 -25.57 3.80
CA THR A 258 9.84 -26.42 3.31
C THR A 258 8.60 -26.34 4.21
N ALA A 259 7.47 -26.78 3.67
CA ALA A 259 6.21 -26.87 4.39
C ALA A 259 6.29 -27.88 5.55
N GLU A 260 6.93 -29.02 5.32
CA GLU A 260 7.06 -30.10 6.31
C GLU A 260 7.89 -29.66 7.52
N GLU A 261 9.02 -28.99 7.28
CA GLU A 261 9.84 -28.43 8.35
C GLU A 261 9.07 -27.35 9.14
N PHE A 262 8.31 -26.51 8.43
CA PHE A 262 7.49 -25.47 9.05
C PHE A 262 6.38 -26.08 9.92
N GLU A 263 5.66 -27.08 9.41
CA GLU A 263 4.59 -27.74 10.15
C GLU A 263 5.09 -28.33 11.47
N VAL A 264 6.20 -29.09 11.43
CA VAL A 264 6.82 -29.65 12.63
C VAL A 264 7.16 -28.55 13.63
N ARG A 265 7.80 -27.48 13.17
CA ARG A 265 8.20 -26.38 14.06
C ARG A 265 7.00 -25.64 14.61
N PHE A 266 5.99 -25.39 13.79
CA PHE A 266 4.77 -24.69 14.17
C PHE A 266 4.00 -25.45 15.25
N GLN A 267 3.88 -26.77 15.13
CA GLN A 267 3.24 -27.59 16.18
C GLN A 267 4.03 -27.57 17.49
N GLN A 268 5.36 -27.69 17.44
CA GLN A 268 6.20 -27.58 18.65
C GLN A 268 6.02 -26.24 19.37
N VAL A 269 5.86 -25.14 18.63
CA VAL A 269 5.62 -23.81 19.22
C VAL A 269 4.23 -23.74 19.83
N LYS A 270 3.20 -24.27 19.17
CA LYS A 270 1.85 -24.36 19.72
C LYS A 270 1.82 -25.17 21.01
N GLU A 271 2.47 -26.32 21.05
CA GLU A 271 2.59 -27.16 22.25
C GLU A 271 3.33 -26.43 23.37
N LYS A 272 4.49 -25.83 23.08
CA LYS A 272 5.30 -25.09 24.06
C LYS A 272 4.54 -23.95 24.73
N TYR A 273 3.64 -23.30 24.01
CA TYR A 273 2.86 -22.16 24.49
C TYR A 273 1.38 -22.48 24.68
N GLN A 274 0.97 -23.75 24.75
CA GLN A 274 -0.43 -24.15 24.81
C GLN A 274 -1.18 -23.48 25.97
N ASP A 275 -0.63 -23.55 27.18
CA ASP A 275 -1.24 -22.92 28.37
C ASP A 275 -1.39 -21.41 28.21
N ARG A 276 -0.43 -20.77 27.53
CA ARG A 276 -0.46 -19.34 27.25
C ARG A 276 -1.51 -19.00 26.21
N LEU A 277 -1.58 -19.76 25.12
CA LEU A 277 -2.53 -19.53 24.03
C LEU A 277 -3.98 -19.86 24.44
N ASN A 278 -4.17 -20.71 25.46
CA ASN A 278 -5.47 -21.06 26.03
C ASN A 278 -5.90 -20.17 27.21
N ASP A 279 -5.09 -19.18 27.60
CA ASP A 279 -5.44 -18.22 28.66
C ASP A 279 -6.53 -17.25 28.16
N GLU A 280 -7.79 -17.56 28.51
CA GLU A 280 -8.97 -16.77 28.09
C GLU A 280 -8.92 -15.32 28.60
N ASP A 281 -8.33 -15.08 29.78
CA ASP A 281 -8.23 -13.75 30.38
C ASP A 281 -7.22 -12.85 29.66
N LYS A 282 -6.21 -13.44 29.02
CA LYS A 282 -5.12 -12.71 28.34
C LYS A 282 -5.22 -12.73 26.82
N SER A 283 -5.87 -13.73 26.23
CA SER A 283 -6.11 -13.83 24.78
C SER A 283 -4.84 -13.67 23.92
N TYR A 284 -3.72 -14.25 24.34
CA TYR A 284 -2.46 -14.20 23.58
C TYR A 284 -2.61 -14.86 22.20
N LYS A 285 -1.94 -14.30 21.20
CA LYS A 285 -1.96 -14.83 19.83
C LYS A 285 -0.58 -15.36 19.41
N LEU A 286 -0.60 -16.30 18.47
CA LEU A 286 0.57 -16.77 17.73
C LEU A 286 0.48 -16.24 16.30
N HIS A 287 1.53 -15.57 15.83
CA HIS A 287 1.62 -15.07 14.46
C HIS A 287 2.92 -15.51 13.79
N VAL A 288 3.00 -15.35 12.47
CA VAL A 288 4.13 -15.81 11.66
C VAL A 288 4.73 -14.62 10.91
N TYR A 289 6.04 -14.43 11.02
CA TYR A 289 6.80 -13.48 10.22
C TYR A 289 7.81 -14.21 9.34
N ILE A 290 7.79 -13.94 8.04
CA ILE A 290 8.69 -14.58 7.08
C ILE A 290 9.20 -13.56 6.08
N GLU A 291 10.41 -13.80 5.56
CA GLU A 291 11.00 -13.04 4.47
C GLU A 291 11.26 -14.00 3.31
N SER A 292 10.70 -13.75 2.13
CA SER A 292 10.90 -14.63 0.98
C SER A 292 10.91 -13.87 -0.35
N PRO A 293 12.01 -13.97 -1.13
CA PRO A 293 13.30 -14.59 -0.81
C PRO A 293 14.00 -14.02 0.43
N CYS A 294 14.82 -14.83 1.11
CA CYS A 294 15.47 -14.51 2.38
C CYS A 294 16.84 -13.84 2.21
N ASN A 295 17.15 -12.84 3.02
CA ASN A 295 18.52 -12.37 3.24
C ASN A 295 19.33 -13.35 4.14
N PRO A 296 20.61 -13.67 3.83
CA PRO A 296 21.44 -13.13 2.75
C PRO A 296 21.50 -13.99 1.48
N HIS A 297 21.04 -15.24 1.52
CA HIS A 297 21.27 -16.20 0.42
C HIS A 297 20.31 -16.05 -0.76
N GLY A 298 19.24 -15.28 -0.61
CA GLY A 298 18.16 -15.19 -1.58
C GLY A 298 17.31 -16.46 -1.67
N TYR A 299 17.33 -17.35 -0.66
CA TYR A 299 16.55 -18.59 -0.69
C TYR A 299 15.05 -18.33 -0.53
N VAL A 300 14.24 -19.22 -1.09
CA VAL A 300 12.78 -19.12 -1.13
C VAL A 300 12.17 -20.10 -0.13
N LEU A 301 11.11 -19.68 0.54
CA LEU A 301 10.30 -20.54 1.40
C LEU A 301 9.12 -21.08 0.60
N ASP A 302 8.57 -22.23 1.00
CA ASP A 302 7.29 -22.75 0.50
C ASP A 302 6.10 -21.93 1.01
N LEU A 303 6.10 -20.65 0.68
CA LEU A 303 5.18 -19.62 1.16
C LEU A 303 3.70 -20.04 1.08
N PRO A 304 3.19 -20.59 -0.05
CA PRO A 304 1.77 -20.95 -0.16
C PRO A 304 1.36 -22.01 0.87
N GLU A 305 2.17 -23.06 1.03
CA GLU A 305 1.87 -24.14 1.99
C GLU A 305 2.09 -23.69 3.43
N ILE A 306 3.10 -22.84 3.70
CA ILE A 306 3.30 -22.21 5.01
C ILE A 306 2.07 -21.38 5.41
N CYS A 307 1.56 -20.55 4.50
CA CYS A 307 0.32 -19.79 4.71
C CYS A 307 -0.85 -20.71 5.04
N LYS A 308 -1.02 -21.77 4.24
CA LYS A 308 -2.09 -22.75 4.45
C LYS A 308 -2.01 -23.45 5.79
N ILE A 309 -0.83 -23.94 6.20
CA ILE A 309 -0.61 -24.57 7.51
C ILE A 309 -0.96 -23.62 8.65
N ALA A 310 -0.50 -22.37 8.55
CA ALA A 310 -0.79 -21.34 9.55
C ALA A 310 -2.30 -21.07 9.66
N HIS A 311 -3.00 -20.83 8.53
CA HIS A 311 -4.43 -20.50 8.54
C HIS A 311 -5.34 -21.67 8.94
N GLN A 312 -4.99 -22.91 8.58
CA GLN A 312 -5.77 -24.10 8.97
C GLN A 312 -5.74 -24.38 10.48
N SER A 313 -4.74 -23.83 11.17
CA SER A 313 -4.46 -24.14 12.56
C SER A 313 -5.04 -23.14 13.58
N GLY A 314 -5.74 -22.10 13.12
CA GLY A 314 -6.34 -21.05 13.95
C GLY A 314 -6.28 -19.67 13.29
N GLU A 315 -6.60 -18.62 14.06
CA GLU A 315 -6.51 -17.21 13.64
C GLU A 315 -5.06 -16.69 13.67
N HIS A 316 -4.17 -17.33 12.93
CA HIS A 316 -2.77 -16.94 12.81
C HIS A 316 -2.59 -16.01 11.62
N LEU A 317 -1.89 -14.90 11.81
CA LEU A 317 -1.58 -13.96 10.73
C LEU A 317 -0.20 -14.24 10.16
N VAL A 318 -0.08 -14.23 8.84
CA VAL A 318 1.20 -14.37 8.13
C VAL A 318 1.63 -13.04 7.55
N MET A 319 2.77 -12.55 8.02
CA MET A 319 3.41 -11.31 7.60
C MET A 319 4.61 -11.65 6.71
N LEU A 320 4.54 -11.30 5.43
CA LEU A 320 5.58 -11.58 4.45
C LEU A 320 6.36 -10.31 4.09
N ASP A 321 7.67 -10.30 4.33
CA ASP A 321 8.59 -9.39 3.67
C ASP A 321 8.95 -9.95 2.29
N SER A 322 8.51 -9.29 1.23
CA SER A 322 8.73 -9.69 -0.15
C SER A 322 9.70 -8.77 -0.89
N THR A 323 10.51 -8.01 -0.14
CA THR A 323 11.43 -7.00 -0.70
C THR A 323 12.33 -7.53 -1.81
N LEU A 324 12.92 -8.72 -1.63
CA LEU A 324 13.82 -9.32 -2.62
C LEU A 324 13.07 -9.94 -3.81
N ALA A 325 11.81 -10.33 -3.63
CA ALA A 325 11.02 -10.89 -4.71
C ALA A 325 10.62 -9.76 -5.65
N THR A 326 10.18 -8.64 -5.07
CA THR A 326 9.37 -7.61 -5.72
C THR A 326 8.10 -8.22 -6.34
N PRO A 327 7.15 -7.40 -6.84
CA PRO A 327 6.04 -7.92 -7.64
C PRO A 327 6.48 -8.60 -8.96
N VAL A 328 7.77 -8.63 -9.31
CA VAL A 328 8.27 -9.25 -10.54
C VAL A 328 8.54 -10.74 -10.37
N LEU A 329 9.12 -11.17 -9.24
CA LEU A 329 9.50 -12.57 -9.04
C LEU A 329 8.43 -13.38 -8.30
N ASN A 330 7.61 -12.75 -7.47
CA ASN A 330 6.51 -13.42 -6.78
C ASN A 330 5.31 -12.47 -6.62
N LYS A 331 4.09 -13.01 -6.67
CA LYS A 331 2.83 -12.26 -6.51
C LYS A 331 1.87 -13.05 -5.62
N PRO A 332 2.19 -13.23 -4.33
CA PRO A 332 1.49 -14.17 -3.48
C PRO A 332 0.02 -13.79 -3.27
N LEU A 333 -0.33 -12.50 -3.35
CA LEU A 333 -1.72 -12.03 -3.25
C LEU A 333 -2.60 -12.42 -4.46
N GLN A 334 -2.00 -12.93 -5.54
CA GLN A 334 -2.72 -13.37 -6.75
C GLN A 334 -3.05 -14.87 -6.76
N ARG A 335 -2.68 -15.61 -5.70
CA ARG A 335 -3.06 -17.02 -5.56
C ARG A 335 -4.58 -17.17 -5.55
N GLN A 336 -5.11 -18.20 -6.21
CA GLN A 336 -6.55 -18.42 -6.29
C GLN A 336 -7.15 -18.72 -4.92
N ASP A 337 -6.53 -19.64 -4.17
CA ASP A 337 -6.94 -19.93 -2.81
C ASP A 337 -6.43 -18.85 -1.86
N LYS A 338 -7.36 -18.24 -1.10
CA LYS A 338 -7.05 -17.17 -0.16
C LYS A 338 -6.23 -17.67 1.02
N ILE A 339 -6.35 -18.95 1.42
CA ILE A 339 -5.57 -19.51 2.53
C ILE A 339 -4.08 -19.67 2.19
N GLU A 340 -3.72 -19.63 0.90
CA GLU A 340 -2.32 -19.63 0.43
C GLU A 340 -1.70 -18.22 0.41
N ARG A 341 -2.49 -17.18 0.68
CA ARG A 341 -2.01 -15.78 0.62
C ARG A 341 -1.55 -15.34 2.00
N PRO A 342 -0.44 -14.60 2.12
CA PRO A 342 -0.14 -13.91 3.38
C PRO A 342 -1.21 -12.86 3.69
N ASP A 343 -1.50 -12.60 4.97
CA ASP A 343 -2.40 -11.52 5.37
C ASP A 343 -1.83 -10.13 5.07
N TYR A 344 -0.50 -10.02 5.17
CA TYR A 344 0.24 -8.79 4.89
C TYR A 344 1.47 -9.05 4.03
N VAL A 345 1.68 -8.17 3.04
CA VAL A 345 2.91 -8.11 2.25
C VAL A 345 3.61 -6.78 2.53
N MET A 346 4.91 -6.84 2.77
CA MET A 346 5.75 -5.68 3.00
C MET A 346 6.82 -5.60 1.92
N HIS A 347 7.19 -4.36 1.57
CA HIS A 347 8.37 -4.09 0.78
C HIS A 347 9.17 -2.94 1.37
N SER A 348 10.50 -3.04 1.29
CA SER A 348 11.38 -1.90 1.33
C SER A 348 11.55 -1.32 -0.07
N TYR A 349 10.83 -0.23 -0.38
CA TYR A 349 10.99 0.50 -1.64
C TYR A 349 12.39 1.04 -1.87
N THR A 350 13.16 1.20 -0.79
CA THR A 350 14.58 1.58 -0.81
C THR A 350 15.43 0.71 -1.74
N LYS A 351 15.02 -0.54 -1.98
CA LYS A 351 15.75 -1.52 -2.78
C LYS A 351 15.31 -1.47 -4.23
N ASP A 352 14.93 -2.61 -4.80
CA ASP A 352 14.71 -2.76 -6.23
C ASP A 352 13.50 -1.99 -6.77
N ILE A 353 12.47 -1.78 -5.96
CA ILE A 353 11.26 -1.06 -6.41
C ILE A 353 11.60 0.38 -6.84
N SER A 354 12.36 1.12 -6.04
CA SER A 354 12.93 2.41 -6.49
C SER A 354 14.11 2.21 -7.44
N GLY A 355 15.08 1.37 -7.07
CA GLY A 355 16.21 0.96 -7.91
C GLY A 355 17.29 2.03 -8.15
N THR A 356 17.12 3.26 -7.69
CA THR A 356 18.08 4.37 -7.90
C THR A 356 19.01 4.59 -6.71
N GLY A 357 18.70 4.03 -5.54
CA GLY A 357 19.40 4.31 -4.29
C GLY A 357 19.15 5.72 -3.72
N ALA A 358 18.28 6.52 -4.34
CA ALA A 358 18.05 7.92 -3.96
C ALA A 358 17.06 8.10 -2.80
N VAL A 359 16.25 7.08 -2.49
CA VAL A 359 15.11 7.20 -1.57
C VAL A 359 15.05 6.06 -0.58
N THR A 360 14.79 6.38 0.69
CA THR A 360 14.40 5.42 1.72
C THR A 360 12.89 5.45 1.90
N SER A 361 12.24 4.30 1.70
CA SER A 361 10.79 4.15 1.85
C SER A 361 10.40 2.67 1.96
N GLY A 362 9.17 2.40 2.38
CA GLY A 362 8.57 1.07 2.43
C GLY A 362 7.04 1.11 2.42
N VAL A 363 6.42 -0.05 2.40
CA VAL A 363 4.97 -0.20 2.34
C VAL A 363 4.51 -1.42 3.12
N VAL A 364 3.29 -1.33 3.63
CA VAL A 364 2.50 -2.51 4.06
C VAL A 364 1.26 -2.59 3.19
N ILE A 365 0.99 -3.77 2.65
CA ILE A 365 -0.20 -4.12 1.87
C ILE A 365 -0.99 -5.16 2.67
N GLY A 366 -2.30 -4.99 2.77
CA GLY A 366 -3.18 -5.93 3.45
C GLY A 366 -4.63 -5.76 2.99
N GLU A 367 -5.51 -6.65 3.43
CA GLU A 367 -6.93 -6.55 3.08
C GLU A 367 -7.54 -5.22 3.57
N GLY A 368 -8.44 -4.64 2.79
CA GLY A 368 -8.97 -3.30 3.03
C GLY A 368 -9.50 -3.10 4.46
N TYR A 369 -10.21 -4.07 5.03
CA TYR A 369 -10.73 -3.98 6.40
C TYR A 369 -9.63 -3.96 7.48
N ARG A 370 -8.43 -4.50 7.21
CA ARG A 370 -7.27 -4.42 8.12
C ARG A 370 -6.55 -3.08 7.99
N MET A 371 -6.66 -2.44 6.82
CA MET A 371 -5.93 -1.22 6.49
C MET A 371 -6.72 0.05 6.81
N PHE A 372 -8.02 0.07 6.55
CA PHE A 372 -8.91 1.20 6.82
C PHE A 372 -10.35 0.74 7.12
N ILE A 373 -10.96 1.35 8.13
CA ILE A 373 -12.38 1.18 8.45
C ILE A 373 -12.89 2.57 8.89
N PRO A 374 -14.06 3.02 8.43
CA PRO A 374 -14.64 4.29 8.88
C PRO A 374 -14.77 4.36 10.40
N LYS A 375 -14.53 5.53 10.98
CA LYS A 375 -14.58 5.71 12.44
C LYS A 375 -15.96 5.32 12.98
N GLY A 376 -15.98 4.63 14.11
CA GLY A 376 -17.20 4.14 14.74
C GLY A 376 -17.79 2.87 14.10
N SER A 377 -17.21 2.36 13.01
CA SER A 377 -17.69 1.13 12.34
C SER A 377 -16.87 -0.10 12.73
N THR A 378 -17.41 -1.27 12.37
CA THR A 378 -16.76 -2.58 12.47
C THR A 378 -16.88 -3.29 11.13
N SER A 379 -15.82 -3.97 10.70
CA SER A 379 -15.82 -4.77 9.48
C SER A 379 -15.08 -6.08 9.72
N ASN A 380 -15.65 -7.21 9.32
CA ASN A 380 -15.11 -8.57 9.55
C ASN A 380 -14.66 -8.80 11.01
N GLY A 381 -15.46 -8.34 11.98
CA GLY A 381 -15.15 -8.46 13.41
C GLY A 381 -14.05 -7.53 13.93
N LEU A 382 -13.40 -6.74 13.06
CA LEU A 382 -12.38 -5.75 13.43
C LEU A 382 -13.02 -4.38 13.64
N SER A 383 -12.83 -3.80 14.82
CA SER A 383 -13.21 -2.40 15.12
C SER A 383 -12.33 -1.44 14.32
N TRP A 384 -12.89 -0.30 13.90
CA TRP A 384 -12.13 0.77 13.25
C TRP A 384 -10.86 1.16 13.97
N SER A 385 -10.89 1.18 15.30
CA SER A 385 -9.76 1.58 16.12
C SER A 385 -8.55 0.64 16.03
N LYS A 386 -8.72 -0.56 15.45
CA LYS A 386 -7.68 -1.60 15.32
C LYS A 386 -7.12 -1.71 13.90
N CYS A 387 -7.69 -1.02 12.91
CA CYS A 387 -7.10 -1.06 11.57
C CYS A 387 -5.83 -0.20 11.51
N MET A 388 -4.91 -0.54 10.61
CA MET A 388 -3.59 0.08 10.51
C MET A 388 -3.65 1.61 10.38
N PHE A 389 -4.64 2.13 9.65
CA PHE A 389 -4.81 3.57 9.50
C PHE A 389 -5.00 4.26 10.85
N TRP A 390 -5.92 3.79 11.69
CA TRP A 390 -6.23 4.48 12.95
C TRP A 390 -5.22 4.16 14.04
N ASP A 391 -4.84 2.89 14.18
CA ASP A 391 -4.00 2.41 15.27
C ASP A 391 -2.55 2.88 15.16
N VAL A 392 -2.04 2.96 13.91
CA VAL A 392 -0.64 3.29 13.65
C VAL A 392 -0.50 4.53 12.80
N TYR A 393 -1.02 4.55 11.58
CA TYR A 393 -0.73 5.60 10.61
C TYR A 393 -1.15 6.99 11.13
N TYR A 394 -2.38 7.08 11.66
CA TYR A 394 -2.99 8.28 12.21
C TYR A 394 -2.40 8.65 13.57
N ILE A 395 -2.21 7.71 14.49
CA ILE A 395 -1.77 8.04 15.86
C ILE A 395 -0.25 8.24 15.94
N LYS A 396 0.55 7.38 15.31
CA LYS A 396 2.03 7.44 15.33
C LYS A 396 2.59 8.44 14.31
N GLY A 397 1.80 8.86 13.31
CA GLY A 397 2.26 9.77 12.26
C GLY A 397 3.26 9.11 11.30
N ALA A 398 3.01 7.85 10.93
CA ALA A 398 3.94 7.01 10.18
C ALA A 398 3.76 7.15 8.64
N PHE A 399 3.74 8.37 8.12
CA PHE A 399 3.42 8.66 6.70
C PHE A 399 4.65 8.91 5.83
N LEU A 400 4.56 8.60 4.54
CA LEU A 400 5.56 8.95 3.52
C LEU A 400 5.33 10.35 2.95
N ASP A 401 6.40 11.11 2.71
CA ASP A 401 6.34 12.41 2.02
C ASP A 401 6.13 12.29 0.50
N SER A 402 5.61 13.35 -0.12
CA SER A 402 5.21 13.34 -1.53
C SER A 402 6.37 13.22 -2.51
N ASP A 403 7.55 13.75 -2.18
CA ASP A 403 8.72 13.72 -3.07
C ASP A 403 9.27 12.30 -3.17
N LYS A 404 9.45 11.64 -2.02
CA LYS A 404 9.85 10.24 -1.99
C LYS A 404 8.83 9.34 -2.67
N ALA A 405 7.52 9.61 -2.50
CA ALA A 405 6.49 8.85 -3.18
C ALA A 405 6.61 8.94 -4.71
N TYR A 406 6.92 10.13 -5.23
CA TYR A 406 7.14 10.35 -6.65
C TYR A 406 8.42 9.68 -7.17
N ASP A 407 9.50 9.69 -6.39
CA ASP A 407 10.76 9.01 -6.75
C ASP A 407 10.55 7.49 -6.87
N VAL A 408 9.82 6.88 -5.93
CA VAL A 408 9.47 5.45 -6.00
C VAL A 408 8.61 5.16 -7.23
N LEU A 409 7.56 5.96 -7.49
CA LEU A 409 6.73 5.83 -8.70
C LEU A 409 7.56 5.91 -9.99
N THR A 410 8.59 6.76 -10.01
CA THR A 410 9.51 6.88 -11.15
C THR A 410 10.36 5.63 -11.31
N GLY A 411 10.91 5.10 -10.21
CA GLY A 411 11.68 3.86 -10.18
C GLY A 411 10.88 2.64 -10.66
N MET A 412 9.59 2.55 -10.27
CA MET A 412 8.70 1.44 -10.64
C MET A 412 8.54 1.26 -12.15
N LYS A 413 8.65 2.34 -12.94
CA LYS A 413 8.48 2.30 -14.41
C LYS A 413 9.47 1.39 -15.12
N THR A 414 10.65 1.18 -14.54
CA THR A 414 11.70 0.31 -15.11
C THR A 414 11.96 -0.94 -14.28
N LEU A 415 11.13 -1.21 -13.26
CA LEU A 415 11.32 -2.30 -12.31
C LEU A 415 11.49 -3.65 -12.98
N GLU A 416 10.56 -4.03 -13.87
CA GLU A 416 10.59 -5.32 -14.55
C GLU A 416 11.87 -5.51 -15.37
N GLN A 417 12.25 -4.54 -16.20
CA GLN A 417 13.48 -4.63 -17.00
C GLN A 417 14.74 -4.74 -16.13
N ARG A 418 14.81 -3.96 -15.04
CA ARG A 418 15.94 -4.01 -14.11
C ARG A 418 16.02 -5.37 -13.40
N MET A 419 14.88 -5.90 -12.95
CA MET A 419 14.83 -7.20 -12.29
C MET A 419 15.19 -8.34 -13.25
N LEU A 420 14.67 -8.33 -14.47
CA LEU A 420 15.03 -9.33 -15.50
C LEU A 420 16.54 -9.35 -15.77
N ALA A 421 17.14 -8.17 -15.96
CA ALA A 421 18.58 -8.06 -16.15
C ALA A 421 19.37 -8.60 -14.94
N LYS A 422 18.93 -8.28 -13.71
CA LYS A 422 19.54 -8.79 -12.49
C LYS A 422 19.43 -10.30 -12.37
N THR A 423 18.26 -10.88 -12.60
CA THR A 423 18.03 -12.32 -12.58
C THR A 423 18.90 -13.04 -13.61
N ILE A 424 19.01 -12.53 -14.83
CA ILE A 424 19.90 -13.10 -15.87
C ILE A 424 21.36 -13.04 -15.40
N ASN A 425 21.80 -11.89 -14.88
CA ASN A 425 23.16 -11.74 -14.37
C ASN A 425 23.43 -12.70 -13.21
N THR A 426 22.48 -12.89 -12.29
CA THR A 426 22.60 -13.85 -11.19
C THR A 426 22.71 -15.28 -11.72
N MET A 427 21.87 -15.67 -12.69
CA MET A 427 21.99 -16.99 -13.32
C MET A 427 23.37 -17.23 -13.93
N VAL A 428 23.87 -16.27 -14.71
CA VAL A 428 25.18 -16.41 -15.37
C VAL A 428 26.31 -16.40 -14.35
N PHE A 429 26.32 -15.42 -13.44
CA PHE A 429 27.43 -15.22 -12.52
C PHE A 429 27.50 -16.29 -11.43
N ALA A 430 26.36 -16.72 -10.87
CA ALA A 430 26.35 -17.80 -9.90
C ALA A 430 26.85 -19.12 -10.51
N ASN A 431 26.45 -19.45 -11.74
CA ASN A 431 26.94 -20.65 -12.42
C ASN A 431 28.42 -20.54 -12.84
N PHE A 432 28.87 -19.36 -13.25
CA PHE A 432 30.29 -19.11 -13.53
C PHE A 432 31.14 -19.35 -12.28
N LEU A 433 30.77 -18.76 -11.14
CA LEU A 433 31.49 -18.96 -9.88
C LEU A 433 31.43 -20.42 -9.43
N ASN A 434 30.27 -21.08 -9.57
CA ASN A 434 30.10 -22.49 -9.21
C ASN A 434 30.92 -23.45 -10.09
N SER A 435 31.43 -23.00 -11.24
CA SER A 435 32.32 -23.79 -12.09
C SER A 435 33.76 -23.85 -11.57
N HIS A 436 34.09 -23.05 -10.55
CA HIS A 436 35.43 -22.93 -10.00
C HIS A 436 35.50 -23.55 -8.59
N GLU A 437 36.43 -24.48 -8.37
CA GLU A 437 36.52 -25.30 -7.14
C GLU A 437 36.72 -24.52 -5.83
N ASP A 438 37.42 -23.38 -5.92
CA ASP A 438 37.68 -22.48 -4.79
C ASP A 438 36.43 -21.75 -4.25
N PHE A 439 35.32 -21.72 -4.99
CA PHE A 439 34.11 -20.99 -4.59
C PHE A 439 32.98 -21.93 -4.17
N ASN A 440 32.42 -21.69 -2.99
CA ASN A 440 31.13 -22.22 -2.59
C ASN A 440 30.04 -21.20 -2.93
N VAL A 441 29.06 -21.61 -3.73
CA VAL A 441 27.98 -20.72 -4.19
C VAL A 441 26.65 -21.08 -3.54
N ASN A 442 26.16 -20.20 -2.67
CA ASN A 442 24.88 -20.33 -2.01
C ASN A 442 23.80 -19.58 -2.81
N SER A 443 23.38 -20.18 -3.92
CA SER A 443 22.36 -19.64 -4.81
C SER A 443 21.43 -20.73 -5.33
N HIS A 444 20.11 -20.51 -5.22
CA HIS A 444 19.10 -21.39 -5.84
C HIS A 444 19.09 -21.32 -7.38
N ALA A 445 19.93 -20.47 -7.99
CA ALA A 445 20.13 -20.40 -9.44
C ALA A 445 21.05 -21.53 -9.97
N VAL A 446 21.82 -22.15 -9.07
CA VAL A 446 22.61 -23.35 -9.37
C VAL A 446 21.70 -24.57 -9.23
N ALA A 447 21.69 -25.45 -10.23
CA ALA A 447 20.75 -26.57 -10.31
C ALA A 447 20.81 -27.52 -9.11
N ASP A 448 22.03 -27.82 -8.63
CA ASP A 448 22.27 -28.75 -7.51
C ASP A 448 21.99 -28.13 -6.12
N ASN A 449 21.62 -26.84 -6.07
CA ASN A 449 21.25 -26.22 -4.80
C ASN A 449 19.92 -26.78 -4.29
N LYS A 450 19.85 -27.13 -3.00
CA LYS A 450 18.66 -27.73 -2.37
C LYS A 450 17.40 -26.85 -2.46
N ASN A 451 17.56 -25.54 -2.60
CA ASN A 451 16.46 -24.57 -2.70
C ASN A 451 16.00 -24.32 -4.15
N SER A 452 16.67 -24.91 -5.16
CA SER A 452 16.36 -24.69 -6.59
C SER A 452 14.94 -25.13 -6.95
N GLN A 453 14.43 -26.22 -6.36
CA GLN A 453 13.07 -26.72 -6.56
C GLN A 453 12.01 -25.78 -5.99
N LEU A 454 12.27 -25.18 -4.82
CA LEU A 454 11.36 -24.21 -4.21
C LEU A 454 11.29 -22.92 -5.04
N ARG A 455 12.42 -22.48 -5.59
CA ARG A 455 12.46 -21.38 -6.57
C ARG A 455 11.60 -21.68 -7.80
N GLU A 456 11.71 -22.87 -8.41
CA GLU A 456 10.88 -23.28 -9.55
C GLU A 456 9.38 -23.33 -9.19
N LYS A 457 9.05 -23.80 -7.99
CA LYS A 457 7.67 -23.90 -7.49
C LYS A 457 7.04 -22.53 -7.21
N CYS A 458 7.81 -21.62 -6.61
CA CYS A 458 7.27 -20.42 -5.95
C CYS A 458 7.52 -19.12 -6.71
N LEU A 459 8.59 -19.04 -7.51
CA LEU A 459 8.91 -17.82 -8.27
C LEU A 459 8.39 -17.90 -9.70
N ILE A 460 7.97 -16.76 -10.24
CA ILE A 460 7.44 -16.64 -11.60
C ILE A 460 8.50 -17.11 -12.60
N ASN A 461 8.14 -18.09 -13.42
CA ASN A 461 9.00 -18.73 -14.42
C ASN A 461 10.31 -19.32 -13.84
N GLY A 462 10.37 -19.64 -12.54
CA GLY A 462 11.58 -20.17 -11.91
C GLY A 462 12.76 -19.19 -11.87
N MET A 463 12.49 -17.89 -12.09
CA MET A 463 13.51 -16.86 -12.09
C MET A 463 14.13 -16.70 -10.70
N PRO A 464 15.47 -16.76 -10.56
CA PRO A 464 16.10 -16.58 -9.25
C PRO A 464 15.94 -15.15 -8.71
N SER A 465 15.87 -15.05 -7.38
CA SER A 465 16.28 -13.86 -6.62
C SER A 465 17.61 -13.31 -7.12
N SER A 466 17.75 -11.99 -7.17
CA SER A 466 18.98 -11.31 -7.57
C SER A 466 20.06 -11.30 -6.48
N LEU A 467 19.73 -11.76 -5.27
CA LEU A 467 20.65 -11.86 -4.15
C LEU A 467 21.13 -13.30 -3.99
N PHE A 468 22.42 -13.49 -3.78
CA PHE A 468 23.04 -14.75 -3.38
C PHE A 468 24.34 -14.47 -2.63
N THR A 469 24.89 -15.47 -1.96
CA THR A 469 26.20 -15.35 -1.32
C THR A 469 27.20 -16.35 -1.88
N ILE A 470 28.47 -16.00 -1.71
CA ILE A 470 29.59 -16.89 -1.97
C ILE A 470 30.52 -16.90 -0.75
N ASP A 471 31.26 -17.99 -0.59
CA ASP A 471 32.41 -18.06 0.29
C ASP A 471 33.54 -18.81 -0.41
N MET A 472 34.77 -18.62 0.08
CA MET A 472 35.98 -19.23 -0.48
C MET A 472 36.65 -20.17 0.54
N GLU A 473 35.85 -20.84 1.37
CA GLU A 473 36.39 -21.76 2.38
C GLU A 473 37.21 -22.88 1.73
N ASN A 474 36.76 -23.38 0.57
CA ASN A 474 37.46 -24.43 -0.19
C ASN A 474 38.84 -24.00 -0.69
N ALA A 475 39.04 -22.70 -0.95
CA ALA A 475 40.30 -22.18 -1.45
C ALA A 475 41.44 -22.27 -0.41
N GLY A 476 41.11 -22.46 0.87
CA GLY A 476 42.11 -22.53 1.94
C GLY A 476 42.95 -21.26 2.11
N ILE A 477 42.46 -20.11 1.63
CA ILE A 477 43.18 -18.84 1.67
C ILE A 477 43.05 -18.17 3.05
N SER A 478 44.09 -17.41 3.44
CA SER A 478 44.03 -16.62 4.68
C SER A 478 42.99 -15.50 4.57
N ARG A 479 42.43 -15.08 5.71
CA ARG A 479 41.52 -13.92 5.77
C ARG A 479 42.14 -12.67 5.15
N ASP A 480 43.43 -12.43 5.36
CA ASP A 480 44.16 -11.32 4.75
C ASP A 480 44.21 -11.42 3.22
N THR A 481 44.43 -12.61 2.69
CA THR A 481 44.41 -12.85 1.23
C THR A 481 43.01 -12.66 0.67
N PHE A 482 41.98 -13.17 1.36
CA PHE A 482 40.57 -12.93 0.99
C PHE A 482 40.24 -11.43 0.99
N SER A 483 40.63 -10.69 2.03
CA SER A 483 40.45 -9.23 2.08
C SER A 483 41.16 -8.53 0.92
N ARG A 484 42.41 -8.88 0.61
CA ARG A 484 43.13 -8.32 -0.54
C ARG A 484 42.49 -8.66 -1.88
N PHE A 485 41.99 -9.89 -2.04
CA PHE A 485 41.22 -10.28 -3.22
C PHE A 485 39.98 -9.41 -3.35
N PHE A 486 39.21 -9.27 -2.27
CA PHE A 486 37.97 -8.49 -2.26
C PHE A 486 38.23 -6.99 -2.49
N ASP A 487 39.22 -6.40 -1.82
CA ASP A 487 39.64 -5.00 -2.03
C ASP A 487 40.14 -4.79 -3.47
N GLY A 488 40.76 -5.80 -4.07
CA GLY A 488 41.19 -5.79 -5.47
C GLY A 488 40.07 -5.85 -6.50
N LEU A 489 38.81 -6.08 -6.08
CA LEU A 489 37.65 -6.02 -6.96
C LEU A 489 37.18 -4.58 -7.24
N GLU A 490 37.70 -3.58 -6.51
CA GLU A 490 37.41 -2.17 -6.76
C GLU A 490 37.94 -1.71 -8.14
N PRO A 491 37.21 -0.86 -8.91
CA PRO A 491 35.86 -0.34 -8.68
C PRO A 491 34.78 -1.21 -9.35
N GLY A 492 35.11 -2.45 -9.72
CA GLY A 492 34.21 -3.36 -10.44
C GLY A 492 33.08 -3.94 -9.58
N PHE A 493 33.22 -3.86 -8.26
CA PHE A 493 32.20 -4.20 -7.27
C PHE A 493 31.75 -2.96 -6.47
#